data_AF-A0A2A8UR83-F1
#
_entry.id   AF-A0A2A8UR83-F1
#
_cell.length_a   1.000
_cell.length_b   1.000
_cell.length_c   1.000
_cell.angle_alpha   90.00
_cell.angle_beta   90.00
_cell.angle_gamma   90.00
#
_symmetry.space_group_name_H-M   'P 1'
#
loop_
_entity.id
_entity.type
_entity.pdbx_description
1 polymer ?
#
loop_
_entity_poly.entity_id
_entity_poly.type
_entity_poly.pdbx_seq_one_letter_code
_entity_poly.pdbx_strand_id
1 'polypeptide(L)'
;MYDYFLLPNRIILCVDLRSFYASVSCIKKGLDPRYTKLAVVGDVNQSGSIVLAATPPLKALGIRKMARLYEIPKRPDIFGPCHKKKCVGCKMLITGPQKLSMWKQLYSEQQSYLDEYEKVMVENNIDDWKEYREYQAEISLLKTYDDTIQKLEKFIKERLSEDEQKQYFHN
;
A
#
# COMPACT_ATOMS: atom_id res chain seq x y z
N MET A 1 25.17 -12.07 26.76
CA MET A 1 24.36 -10.83 26.79
C MET A 1 24.63 -10.11 25.49
N TYR A 2 23.59 -9.77 24.72
CA TYR A 2 23.78 -9.13 23.42
C TYR A 2 24.10 -7.65 23.60
N ASP A 3 25.13 -7.16 22.91
CA ASP A 3 25.49 -5.75 22.90
C ASP A 3 24.69 -5.02 21.82
N TYR A 4 23.66 -4.28 22.27
CA TYR A 4 22.77 -3.52 21.40
C TYR A 4 23.41 -2.22 20.87
N PHE A 5 24.57 -1.79 21.39
CA PHE A 5 25.30 -0.62 20.87
C PHE A 5 25.95 -0.88 19.50
N LEU A 6 26.12 -2.15 19.12
CA LEU A 6 26.61 -2.55 17.80
C LEU A 6 25.51 -2.49 16.72
N LEU A 7 24.25 -2.32 17.10
CA LEU A 7 23.16 -2.24 16.13
C LEU A 7 22.98 -0.79 15.63
N PRO A 8 22.64 -0.60 14.34
CA PRO A 8 22.42 0.72 13.79
C PRO A 8 21.23 1.41 14.45
N ASN A 9 21.41 2.67 14.88
CA ASN A 9 20.33 3.50 15.39
C ASN A 9 19.43 3.93 14.22
N ARG A 10 18.16 3.48 14.22
CA ARG A 10 17.20 3.72 13.13
C ARG A 10 15.86 4.13 13.71
N ILE A 11 15.25 5.16 13.11
CA ILE A 11 13.86 5.53 13.36
C ILE A 11 12.99 4.62 12.48
N ILE A 12 12.19 3.75 13.09
CA ILE A 12 11.31 2.81 12.39
C ILE A 12 9.86 3.26 12.58
N LEU A 13 9.16 3.52 11.47
CA LEU A 13 7.72 3.79 11.47
C LEU A 13 6.96 2.58 10.95
N CYS A 14 6.00 2.08 11.73
CA CYS A 14 5.08 1.01 11.31
C CYS A 14 3.66 1.57 11.19
N VAL A 15 3.05 1.39 10.01
CA VAL A 15 1.67 1.84 9.73
C VAL A 15 0.79 0.61 9.49
N ASP A 16 -0.26 0.47 10.29
CA ASP A 16 -1.27 -0.58 10.14
C ASP A 16 -2.64 0.01 9.78
N LEU A 17 -3.30 -0.55 8.76
CA LEU A 17 -4.59 -0.07 8.27
C LEU A 17 -5.73 -0.75 9.01
N ARG A 18 -6.53 0.03 9.73
CA ARG A 18 -7.65 -0.48 10.52
C ARG A 18 -8.70 -1.16 9.64
N SER A 19 -8.89 -2.46 9.84
CA SER A 19 -9.94 -3.27 9.19
C SER A 19 -9.92 -3.19 7.65
N PHE A 20 -8.72 -3.15 7.04
CA PHE A 20 -8.47 -2.88 5.63
C PHE A 20 -9.51 -3.44 4.63
N TYR A 21 -9.70 -4.76 4.56
CA TYR A 21 -10.62 -5.36 3.57
C TYR A 21 -12.08 -4.94 3.77
N ALA A 22 -12.51 -4.74 5.02
CA ALA A 22 -13.85 -4.26 5.33
C ALA A 22 -14.01 -2.78 4.93
N SER A 23 -12.99 -1.97 5.19
CA SER A 23 -12.97 -0.55 4.79
C SER A 23 -13.05 -0.38 3.27
N VAL A 24 -12.27 -1.17 2.51
CA VAL A 24 -12.34 -1.18 1.04
C VAL A 24 -13.71 -1.61 0.54
N SER A 25 -14.32 -2.62 1.18
CA SER A 25 -15.65 -3.11 0.81
C SER A 25 -16.75 -2.08 1.08
N CYS A 26 -16.65 -1.31 2.16
CA CYS A 26 -17.53 -0.18 2.45
C CYS A 26 -17.42 0.89 1.37
N ILE A 27 -16.20 1.35 1.05
CA ILE A 27 -15.98 2.39 0.04
C ILE A 27 -16.53 1.95 -1.33
N LYS A 28 -16.28 0.70 -1.74
CA LYS A 28 -16.83 0.14 -2.99
C LYS A 28 -18.36 0.09 -3.03
N LYS A 29 -19.01 0.04 -1.87
CA LYS A 29 -20.47 0.08 -1.73
C LYS A 29 -21.00 1.52 -1.51
N GLY A 30 -20.15 2.55 -1.52
CA GLY A 30 -20.55 3.92 -1.19
C GLY A 30 -20.90 4.11 0.29
N LEU A 31 -20.35 3.28 1.18
CA LEU A 31 -20.63 3.27 2.61
C LEU A 31 -19.43 3.77 3.43
N ASP A 32 -19.70 4.40 4.58
CA ASP A 32 -18.66 4.83 5.51
C ASP A 32 -18.29 3.69 6.50
N PRO A 33 -17.04 3.18 6.49
CA PRO A 33 -16.63 2.07 7.35
C PRO A 33 -16.65 2.39 8.85
N ARG A 34 -16.74 3.67 9.24
CA ARG A 34 -16.86 4.08 10.65
C ARG A 34 -18.24 3.80 11.23
N TYR A 35 -19.28 3.78 10.39
CA TYR A 35 -20.67 3.65 10.83
C TYR A 35 -21.33 2.35 10.33
N THR A 36 -20.81 1.78 9.24
CA THR A 36 -21.36 0.55 8.67
C THR A 36 -20.89 -0.70 9.42
N LYS A 37 -21.80 -1.64 9.64
CA LYS A 37 -21.50 -3.00 10.15
C LYS A 37 -21.26 -3.93 8.96
N LEU A 38 -19.99 -4.20 8.63
CA LEU A 38 -19.62 -5.03 7.49
C LEU A 38 -18.47 -5.98 7.85
N ALA A 39 -18.58 -7.23 7.40
CA ALA A 39 -17.53 -8.25 7.43
C ALA A 39 -17.17 -8.73 6.03
N VAL A 40 -15.91 -9.08 5.87
CA VAL A 40 -15.38 -9.77 4.70
C VAL A 40 -15.02 -11.19 5.14
N VAL A 41 -15.61 -12.16 4.46
CA VAL A 41 -15.47 -13.59 4.77
C VAL A 41 -14.77 -14.27 3.60
N GLY A 42 -13.97 -15.31 3.88
CA GLY A 42 -13.26 -16.05 2.84
C GLY A 42 -14.19 -16.68 1.80
N ASP A 43 -15.24 -17.33 2.28
CA ASP A 43 -16.30 -17.97 1.50
C ASP A 43 -17.63 -17.81 2.23
N VAL A 44 -18.62 -17.20 1.58
CA VAL A 44 -19.95 -16.97 2.15
C VAL A 44 -20.84 -18.22 2.11
N ASN A 45 -20.50 -19.20 1.28
CA ASN A 45 -21.27 -20.44 1.15
C ASN A 45 -20.87 -21.49 2.21
N GLN A 46 -19.69 -21.34 2.81
CA GLN A 46 -19.19 -22.24 3.84
C GLN A 46 -19.42 -21.64 5.24
N SER A 47 -20.33 -22.22 6.01
CA SER A 47 -20.66 -21.75 7.38
C SER A 47 -19.44 -21.67 8.31
N GLY A 48 -18.46 -22.57 8.16
CA GLY A 48 -17.20 -22.57 8.90
C GLY A 48 -16.14 -21.60 8.37
N SER A 49 -16.46 -20.76 7.39
CA SER A 49 -15.50 -19.84 6.80
C SER A 49 -15.04 -18.78 7.80
N ILE A 50 -13.78 -18.38 7.67
CA ILE A 50 -13.16 -17.40 8.54
C ILE A 50 -13.47 -15.98 8.10
N VAL A 51 -13.72 -15.12 9.07
CA VAL A 51 -13.86 -13.68 8.87
C VAL A 51 -12.47 -13.08 8.73
N LEU A 52 -12.19 -12.50 7.57
CA LEU A 52 -10.89 -11.91 7.22
C LEU A 52 -10.76 -10.50 7.79
N ALA A 53 -11.84 -9.73 7.75
CA ALA A 53 -11.90 -8.39 8.29
C ALA A 53 -13.33 -8.03 8.69
N ALA A 54 -13.48 -7.16 9.68
CA ALA A 54 -14.76 -6.63 10.14
C ALA A 54 -14.60 -5.16 10.51
N THR A 55 -15.59 -4.31 10.21
CA THR A 55 -15.58 -2.90 10.58
C THR A 55 -15.64 -2.70 12.10
N PRO A 56 -15.17 -1.56 12.65
CA PRO A 56 -15.24 -1.30 14.08
C PRO A 56 -16.65 -1.42 14.70
N PRO A 57 -17.73 -0.91 14.06
CA PRO A 57 -19.10 -1.09 14.56
C PRO A 57 -19.55 -2.55 14.65
N LEU A 58 -19.06 -3.41 13.75
CA LEU A 58 -19.37 -4.84 13.79
C LEU A 58 -18.60 -5.54 14.92
N LYS A 59 -17.32 -5.20 15.11
CA LYS A 59 -16.51 -5.69 16.22
C LYS A 59 -17.07 -5.28 17.59
N ALA A 60 -17.68 -4.10 17.68
CA ALA A 60 -18.31 -3.61 18.90
C ALA A 60 -19.51 -4.47 19.37
N LEU A 61 -20.06 -5.32 18.49
CA LEU A 61 -21.10 -6.29 18.86
C LEU A 61 -20.56 -7.55 19.55
N GLY A 62 -19.28 -7.58 19.93
CA GLY A 62 -18.66 -8.71 20.63
C GLY A 62 -18.09 -9.80 19.72
N ILE A 63 -17.98 -9.54 18.42
CA ILE A 63 -17.39 -10.48 17.46
C ILE A 63 -15.88 -10.62 17.71
N ARG A 64 -15.44 -11.84 18.02
CA ARG A 64 -14.05 -12.16 18.36
C ARG A 64 -13.13 -12.09 17.13
N LYS A 65 -11.83 -11.95 17.36
CA LYS A 65 -10.81 -12.14 16.31
C LYS A 65 -10.92 -13.57 15.78
N MET A 66 -10.76 -13.75 14.47
CA MET A 66 -10.95 -15.05 13.78
C MET A 66 -12.35 -15.65 13.92
N ALA A 67 -13.37 -14.81 14.13
CA ALA A 67 -14.74 -15.28 14.15
C ALA A 67 -15.09 -16.07 12.89
N ARG A 68 -15.99 -17.04 13.04
CA ARG A 68 -16.52 -17.82 11.92
C ARG A 68 -17.79 -17.17 11.39
N LEU A 69 -18.12 -17.47 10.14
CA LEU A 69 -19.33 -16.95 9.50
C LEU A 69 -20.59 -17.26 10.34
N TYR A 70 -20.66 -18.42 11.00
CA TYR A 70 -21.78 -18.77 11.87
C TYR A 70 -21.88 -17.94 13.16
N GLU A 71 -20.80 -17.26 13.60
CA GLU A 71 -20.77 -16.45 14.82
C GLU A 71 -21.19 -14.99 14.58
N ILE A 72 -21.32 -14.59 13.31
CA ILE A 72 -21.77 -13.26 12.91
C ILE A 72 -23.28 -13.30 12.66
N PRO A 73 -24.04 -12.24 13.01
CA PRO A 73 -25.45 -12.13 12.65
C PRO A 73 -25.65 -12.38 11.15
N LYS A 74 -26.47 -13.38 10.81
CA LYS A 74 -26.81 -13.72 9.41
C LYS A 74 -27.70 -12.64 8.82
N ARG A 75 -27.11 -11.53 8.42
CA ARG A 75 -27.80 -10.48 7.67
C ARG A 75 -27.12 -10.25 6.32
N PRO A 76 -27.88 -10.16 5.22
CA PRO A 76 -27.33 -10.03 3.88
C PRO A 76 -26.57 -8.70 3.65
N ASP A 77 -26.87 -7.67 4.45
CA ASP A 77 -26.21 -6.35 4.40
C ASP A 77 -24.80 -6.34 4.99
N ILE A 78 -24.47 -7.31 5.83
CA ILE A 78 -23.19 -7.38 6.55
C ILE A 78 -22.06 -7.91 5.65
N PHE A 79 -22.36 -8.61 4.55
CA PHE A 79 -21.32 -9.22 3.73
C PHE A 79 -20.83 -8.28 2.61
N GLY A 80 -19.52 -8.01 2.62
CA GLY A 80 -18.84 -7.21 1.60
C GLY A 80 -18.55 -8.02 0.33
N PRO A 81 -18.49 -7.39 -0.86
CA PRO A 81 -18.40 -8.07 -2.15
C PRO A 81 -16.95 -8.47 -2.52
N CYS A 82 -16.01 -8.29 -1.59
CA CYS A 82 -14.58 -8.50 -1.83
C CYS A 82 -14.27 -10.00 -1.80
N HIS A 83 -14.57 -10.68 -2.92
CA HIS A 83 -14.05 -12.01 -3.19
C HIS A 83 -12.51 -11.90 -3.24
N LYS A 84 -11.83 -12.65 -2.37
CA LYS A 84 -10.36 -12.70 -2.20
C LYS A 84 -9.55 -12.57 -3.50
N LYS A 85 -10.08 -13.08 -4.62
CA LYS A 85 -9.47 -13.05 -5.95
C LYS A 85 -9.15 -11.63 -6.48
N LYS A 86 -9.91 -10.58 -6.11
CA LYS A 86 -9.68 -9.21 -6.62
C LYS A 86 -8.91 -8.28 -5.68
N CYS A 87 -8.97 -8.49 -4.36
CA CYS A 87 -8.43 -7.52 -3.40
C CYS A 87 -6.95 -7.76 -3.05
N VAL A 88 -6.46 -9.01 -3.06
CA VAL A 88 -5.01 -9.31 -2.94
C VAL A 88 -4.24 -8.81 -4.17
N GLY A 89 -4.92 -8.69 -5.32
CA GLY A 89 -4.42 -8.04 -6.54
C GLY A 89 -4.72 -6.54 -6.62
N CYS A 90 -5.35 -5.94 -5.60
CA CYS A 90 -5.51 -4.48 -5.50
C CYS A 90 -4.20 -3.89 -4.97
N LYS A 91 -3.09 -4.17 -5.67
CA LYS A 91 -1.75 -3.60 -5.45
C LYS A 91 -1.77 -2.05 -5.49
N MET A 92 -2.88 -1.47 -5.92
CA MET A 92 -3.03 -0.09 -6.33
C MET A 92 -3.82 0.78 -5.33
N LEU A 93 -4.16 0.29 -4.13
CA LEU A 93 -4.85 1.12 -3.13
C LEU A 93 -3.96 2.26 -2.61
N ILE A 94 -2.64 2.05 -2.56
CA ILE A 94 -1.65 3.09 -2.19
C ILE A 94 -0.71 3.47 -3.34
N THR A 95 -0.48 2.59 -4.31
CA THR A 95 0.38 2.86 -5.47
C THR A 95 -0.41 2.90 -6.79
N GLY A 96 -1.69 3.29 -6.77
CA GLY A 96 -2.53 3.22 -7.97
C GLY A 96 -2.10 4.15 -9.12
N PRO A 97 -2.72 4.03 -10.32
CA PRO A 97 -2.41 4.88 -11.47
C PRO A 97 -2.54 6.37 -11.15
N GLN A 98 -3.48 6.72 -10.27
CA GLN A 98 -3.70 8.07 -9.75
C GLN A 98 -2.49 8.67 -9.01
N LYS A 99 -1.53 7.83 -8.60
CA LYS A 99 -0.31 8.24 -7.91
C LYS A 99 0.90 8.33 -8.85
N LEU A 100 0.74 8.06 -10.15
CA LEU A 100 1.84 8.10 -11.11
C LEU A 100 2.55 9.45 -11.14
N SER A 101 1.80 10.56 -11.12
CA SER A 101 2.37 11.91 -11.07
C SER A 101 3.21 12.14 -9.82
N MET A 102 2.70 11.74 -8.66
CA MET A 102 3.43 11.79 -7.38
C MET A 102 4.73 10.98 -7.45
N TRP A 103 4.72 9.77 -8.03
CA TRP A 103 5.95 8.97 -8.17
C TRP A 103 6.96 9.63 -9.11
N LYS A 104 6.51 10.23 -10.22
CA LYS A 104 7.39 10.99 -11.13
C LYS A 104 7.99 12.22 -10.46
N GLN A 105 7.21 12.92 -9.64
CA GLN A 105 7.69 14.04 -8.83
C GLN A 105 8.76 13.57 -7.84
N LEU A 106 8.49 12.52 -7.05
CA LEU A 106 9.45 11.96 -6.09
C LEU A 106 10.75 11.50 -6.77
N TYR A 107 10.66 10.90 -7.96
CA TYR A 107 11.83 10.54 -8.75
C TYR A 107 12.65 11.77 -9.13
N SER A 108 12.02 12.83 -9.61
CA SER A 108 12.70 14.07 -9.97
C SER A 108 13.36 14.74 -8.75
N GLU A 109 12.65 14.82 -7.62
CA GLU A 109 13.19 15.39 -6.39
C GLU A 109 14.39 14.59 -5.87
N GLN A 110 14.30 13.25 -5.90
CA GLN A 110 15.38 12.37 -5.51
C GLN A 110 16.60 12.48 -6.44
N GLN A 111 16.36 12.63 -7.74
CA GLN A 111 17.44 12.84 -8.71
C GLN A 111 18.17 14.16 -8.43
N SER A 112 17.45 15.26 -8.22
CA SER A 112 18.05 16.55 -7.87
C SER A 112 18.85 16.50 -6.57
N TYR A 113 18.34 15.78 -5.55
CA TYR A 113 19.07 15.57 -4.30
C TYR A 113 20.38 14.81 -4.52
N LEU A 114 20.37 13.75 -5.33
CA LEU A 114 21.58 13.01 -5.68
C LEU A 114 22.55 13.89 -6.45
N ASP A 115 22.09 14.65 -7.44
CA ASP A 115 22.95 15.55 -8.22
C ASP A 115 23.66 16.60 -7.33
N GLU A 116 22.93 17.15 -6.35
CA GLU A 116 23.50 18.06 -5.33
C GLU A 116 24.52 17.35 -4.43
N TYR A 117 24.21 16.14 -3.98
CA TYR A 117 25.11 15.32 -3.18
C TYR A 117 26.42 15.03 -3.93
N GLU A 118 26.34 14.60 -5.20
CA GLU A 118 27.52 14.36 -6.04
C GLU A 118 28.36 15.61 -6.22
N LYS A 119 27.71 16.76 -6.46
CA LYS A 119 28.40 18.04 -6.60
C LYS A 119 29.19 18.41 -5.35
N VAL A 120 28.59 18.28 -4.17
CA VAL A 120 29.27 18.55 -2.88
C VAL A 120 30.46 17.62 -2.70
N MET A 121 30.34 16.33 -3.03
CA MET A 121 31.44 15.38 -2.89
C MET A 121 32.62 15.71 -3.82
N VAL A 122 32.32 16.07 -5.08
CA VAL A 122 33.33 16.48 -6.06
C VAL A 122 34.01 17.79 -5.63
N GLU A 123 33.25 18.78 -5.14
CA GLU A 123 33.81 20.05 -4.64
C GLU A 123 34.78 19.86 -3.47
N ASN A 124 34.57 18.82 -2.65
CA ASN A 124 35.43 18.50 -1.51
C ASN A 124 36.58 17.53 -1.85
N ASN A 125 36.76 17.14 -3.12
CA ASN A 125 37.74 16.13 -3.57
C ASN A 125 37.65 14.80 -2.79
N ILE A 126 36.42 14.35 -2.54
CA ILE A 126 36.17 13.01 -1.99
C ILE A 126 35.95 12.09 -3.19
N ASP A 127 36.66 10.96 -3.23
CA ASP A 127 36.65 10.04 -4.38
C ASP A 127 35.88 8.73 -4.09
N ASP A 128 35.74 8.37 -2.81
CA ASP A 128 35.18 7.09 -2.35
C ASP A 128 33.70 7.17 -1.92
N TRP A 129 33.08 8.34 -2.03
CA TRP A 129 31.69 8.59 -1.62
C TRP A 129 30.66 7.67 -2.28
N LYS A 130 30.98 7.10 -3.45
CA LYS A 130 30.12 6.12 -4.10
C LYS A 130 29.94 4.85 -3.28
N GLU A 131 30.90 4.49 -2.43
CA GLU A 131 30.80 3.32 -1.56
C GLU A 131 30.06 3.64 -0.25
N TYR A 132 29.70 4.91 -0.01
CA TYR A 132 29.05 5.31 1.23
C TYR A 132 27.66 4.69 1.32
N ARG A 133 27.36 4.14 2.49
CA ARG A 133 26.09 3.46 2.74
C ARG A 133 24.90 4.40 2.55
N GLU A 134 25.04 5.68 2.92
CA GLU A 134 23.99 6.67 2.66
C GLU A 134 23.75 6.82 1.17
N TYR A 135 24.80 7.11 0.38
CA TYR A 135 24.67 7.26 -1.07
C TYR A 135 24.08 6.00 -1.76
N GLN A 136 24.52 4.81 -1.36
CA GLN A 136 23.95 3.55 -1.86
C GLN A 136 22.46 3.38 -1.50
N ALA A 137 22.04 3.84 -0.32
CA ALA A 137 20.64 3.81 0.08
C ALA A 137 19.79 4.77 -0.78
N GLU A 138 20.31 5.96 -1.06
CA GLU A 138 19.64 6.98 -1.89
C GLU A 138 19.54 6.53 -3.36
N ILE A 139 20.58 5.92 -3.92
CA ILE A 139 20.50 5.25 -5.24
C ILE A 139 19.45 4.15 -5.23
N SER A 140 19.44 3.30 -4.19
CA SER A 140 18.46 2.22 -4.09
C SER A 140 17.03 2.76 -4.01
N LEU A 141 16.84 3.92 -3.38
CA LEU A 141 15.56 4.61 -3.30
C LEU A 141 15.13 5.13 -4.68
N LEU A 142 16.02 5.81 -5.40
CA LEU A 142 15.79 6.27 -6.77
C LEU A 142 15.39 5.11 -7.70
N LYS A 143 16.12 3.99 -7.64
CA LYS A 143 15.80 2.77 -8.39
C LYS A 143 14.42 2.21 -8.03
N THR A 144 14.05 2.27 -6.76
CA THR A 144 12.72 1.82 -6.30
C THR A 144 11.60 2.67 -6.91
N TYR A 145 11.84 3.99 -7.05
CA TYR A 145 10.89 4.89 -7.70
C TYR A 145 10.75 4.58 -9.20
N ASP A 146 11.85 4.42 -9.93
CA ASP A 146 11.85 4.05 -11.35
C ASP A 146 11.12 2.71 -11.59
N ASP A 147 11.51 1.66 -10.85
CA ASP A 147 10.87 0.35 -10.90
C ASP A 147 9.36 0.42 -10.65
N THR A 148 8.94 1.31 -9.74
CA THR A 148 7.53 1.51 -9.44
C THR A 148 6.84 2.20 -10.60
N ILE A 149 7.38 3.31 -11.12
CA ILE A 149 6.85 4.04 -12.28
C ILE A 149 6.66 3.08 -13.46
N GLN A 150 7.69 2.31 -13.83
CA GLN A 150 7.61 1.36 -14.95
C GLN A 150 6.50 0.31 -14.75
N LYS A 151 6.36 -0.22 -13.53
CA LYS A 151 5.27 -1.16 -13.20
C LYS A 151 3.89 -0.51 -13.34
N LEU A 152 3.73 0.74 -12.94
CA LEU A 152 2.48 1.48 -13.07
C LEU A 152 2.14 1.76 -14.53
N GLU A 153 3.10 2.26 -15.30
CA GLU A 153 2.90 2.54 -16.72
C GLU A 153 2.55 1.27 -17.51
N LYS A 154 3.23 0.16 -17.22
CA LYS A 154 2.89 -1.15 -17.77
C LYS A 154 1.46 -1.57 -17.39
N PHE A 155 1.10 -1.45 -16.12
CA PHE A 155 -0.24 -1.79 -15.65
C PHE A 155 -1.33 -0.96 -16.35
N ILE A 156 -1.11 0.34 -16.53
CA ILE A 156 -2.04 1.26 -17.19
C ILE A 156 -2.25 0.83 -18.64
N LYS A 157 -1.16 0.58 -19.38
CA LYS A 157 -1.20 0.14 -20.78
C LYS A 157 -1.90 -1.21 -20.96
N GLU A 158 -1.69 -2.16 -20.05
CA GLU A 158 -2.24 -3.52 -20.17
C GLU A 158 -3.71 -3.66 -19.75
N ARG A 159 -4.22 -2.76 -18.90
CA ARG A 159 -5.53 -2.98 -18.22
C ARG A 159 -6.56 -1.88 -18.38
N LEU A 160 -6.20 -0.69 -18.85
CA LEU A 160 -7.12 0.44 -19.03
C LEU A 160 -7.36 0.69 -20.54
N SER A 161 -8.55 1.18 -20.89
CA SER A 161 -8.86 1.56 -22.27
C SER A 161 -8.04 2.78 -22.70
N GLU A 162 -7.84 2.99 -24.00
CA GLU A 162 -7.05 4.13 -24.51
C GLU A 162 -7.56 5.50 -24.00
N ASP A 163 -8.87 5.65 -23.80
CA ASP A 163 -9.45 6.87 -23.25
C ASP A 163 -9.17 7.05 -21.76
N GLU A 164 -9.15 5.97 -20.99
CA GLU A 164 -8.74 6.01 -19.58
C GLU A 164 -7.22 6.24 -19.44
N GLN A 165 -6.41 5.75 -20.39
CA GLN A 165 -4.96 5.95 -20.38
C GLN A 165 -4.58 7.42 -20.52
N LYS A 166 -5.28 8.17 -21.39
CA LYS A 166 -5.02 9.60 -21.62
C LYS A 166 -5.06 10.42 -20.33
N GLN A 167 -5.92 10.05 -19.39
CA GLN A 167 -6.04 10.71 -18.09
C GLN A 167 -4.77 10.66 -17.23
N TYR A 168 -3.91 9.65 -17.43
CA TYR A 168 -2.71 9.44 -16.60
C TYR A 168 -1.40 9.86 -17.29
N PHE A 169 -1.38 9.94 -18.62
CA PHE A 169 -0.18 10.30 -19.39
C PHE A 169 -0.20 11.74 -19.94
N HIS A 170 -1.35 12.42 -19.95
CA HIS A 170 -1.50 13.80 -20.46
C HIS A 170 -1.84 14.84 -19.38
N ASN A 171 -1.07 14.85 -18.28
CA ASN A 171 -0.98 16.01 -17.39
C ASN A 171 0.47 16.48 -17.32
#